data_AF-A0A7V7D8L5-F1
#
_entry.id   AF-A0A7V7D8L5-F1
#
_cell.length_a   1.000
_cell.length_b   1.000
_cell.length_c   1.000
_cell.angle_alpha   90.00
_cell.angle_beta   90.00
_cell.angle_gamma   90.00
#
_symmetry.space_group_name_H-M   'P 1'
#
loop_
_entity.id
_entity.type
_entity.pdbx_description
1 polymer ?
#
loop_
_entity_poly.entity_id
_entity_poly.type
_entity_poly.pdbx_seq_one_letter_code
_entity_poly.pdbx_strand_id
1 'polypeptide(L)'
;MNRVQKIAWSFVITISVAFLLSCIAIAILYFKVGMPKALAGLGFMGIAGLGGFSPLIFQTDKGKVALDERDSLINRRAALAGFGTSYLLVGLACMIPFFILGPKASISVIWLPYIFGVAGLGMFFVHSVAILVQYGRRNKGEKS
;
A
#
# COMPACT_ATOMS: atom_id res chain seq x y z
N MET A 1 -12.99 -12.75 -13.34
CA MET A 1 -12.08 -12.26 -12.27
C MET A 1 -12.50 -12.87 -10.95
N ASN A 2 -11.56 -13.54 -10.27
CA ASN A 2 -11.78 -14.11 -8.93
C ASN A 2 -12.06 -12.98 -7.91
N ARG A 3 -12.75 -13.27 -6.81
CA ARG A 3 -13.08 -12.31 -5.73
C ARG A 3 -11.82 -11.61 -5.21
N VAL A 4 -10.77 -12.40 -4.96
CA VAL A 4 -9.47 -11.92 -4.48
C VAL A 4 -8.83 -10.92 -5.45
N GLN A 5 -9.02 -11.11 -6.76
CA GLN A 5 -8.54 -10.15 -7.76
C GLN A 5 -9.35 -8.85 -7.75
N LYS A 6 -10.68 -8.90 -7.55
CA LYS A 6 -11.52 -7.69 -7.46
C LYS A 6 -11.11 -6.82 -6.27
N ILE A 7 -10.89 -7.46 -5.11
CA ILE A 7 -10.42 -6.79 -3.89
C ILE A 7 -9.00 -6.22 -4.10
N ALA A 8 -8.09 -6.99 -4.69
CA ALA A 8 -6.75 -6.49 -4.97
C ALA A 8 -6.76 -5.29 -5.93
N TRP A 9 -7.60 -5.33 -6.97
CA TRP A 9 -7.77 -4.19 -7.89
C TRP A 9 -8.32 -2.95 -7.20
N SER A 10 -9.32 -3.08 -6.32
CA SER A 10 -9.86 -1.93 -5.61
C SER A 10 -8.80 -1.27 -4.73
N PHE A 11 -8.00 -2.06 -3.99
CA PHE A 11 -6.87 -1.52 -3.22
C PHE A 11 -5.83 -0.80 -4.08
N VAL A 12 -5.43 -1.39 -5.21
CA VAL A 12 -4.45 -0.76 -6.11
C VAL A 12 -4.98 0.56 -6.66
N ILE A 13 -6.25 0.61 -7.09
CA ILE A 13 -6.87 1.82 -7.62
C ILE A 13 -6.98 2.88 -6.53
N THR A 14 -7.53 2.55 -5.35
CA THR A 14 -7.74 3.52 -4.28
C THR A 14 -6.43 4.09 -3.75
N ILE A 15 -5.41 3.25 -3.56
CA ILE A 15 -4.09 3.71 -3.09
C ILE A 15 -3.41 4.58 -4.15
N SER A 16 -3.45 4.18 -5.43
CA SER A 16 -2.81 4.93 -6.52
C SER A 16 -3.46 6.29 -6.73
N VAL A 17 -4.80 6.35 -6.74
CA VAL A 17 -5.55 7.60 -6.87
C VAL A 17 -5.29 8.52 -5.68
N ALA A 18 -5.35 7.98 -4.46
CA ALA A 18 -5.06 8.75 -3.26
C ALA A 18 -3.63 9.32 -3.28
N PHE A 19 -2.65 8.53 -3.72
CA PHE A 19 -1.25 8.96 -3.79
C PHE A 19 -1.06 10.09 -4.79
N LEU A 20 -1.63 9.95 -6.00
CA LEU A 20 -1.58 10.98 -7.04
C LEU A 20 -2.23 12.28 -6.56
N LEU A 21 -3.42 12.20 -5.96
CA LEU A 21 -4.12 13.37 -5.41
C LEU A 21 -3.30 14.04 -4.31
N SER A 22 -2.69 13.27 -3.40
CA SER A 22 -1.80 13.80 -2.37
C SER A 22 -0.58 14.50 -2.97
N CYS A 23 0.09 13.90 -3.96
CA CYS A 23 1.24 14.53 -4.61
C CYS A 23 0.87 15.85 -5.29
N ILE A 24 -0.26 15.88 -6.02
CA ILE A 24 -0.75 17.10 -6.69
C ILE A 24 -1.07 18.17 -5.65
N ALA A 25 -1.78 17.81 -4.57
CA ALA A 25 -2.12 18.75 -3.50
C ALA A 25 -0.86 19.32 -2.83
N ILE A 26 0.10 18.47 -2.48
CA ILE A 26 1.37 18.91 -1.88
C ILE A 26 2.11 19.86 -2.84
N ALA A 27 2.19 19.55 -4.13
CA ALA A 27 2.84 20.41 -5.11
C ALA A 27 2.19 21.80 -5.18
N ILE A 28 0.85 21.86 -5.26
CA ILE A 28 0.11 23.13 -5.30
C ILE A 28 0.29 23.92 -4.01
N LEU A 29 0.18 23.27 -2.84
CA LEU A 29 0.36 23.94 -1.56
C LEU A 29 1.80 24.38 -1.33
N TYR A 30 2.78 23.64 -1.84
CA TYR A 30 4.20 24.00 -1.75
C TYR A 30 4.45 25.35 -2.43
N PHE A 31 3.94 25.54 -3.64
CA PHE A 31 4.08 26.82 -4.36
C PHE A 31 3.34 28.00 -3.71
N LYS A 32 2.25 27.74 -2.97
CA LYS A 32 1.46 28.82 -2.33
C LYS A 32 1.87 29.16 -0.91
N VAL A 33 2.26 28.17 -0.10
CA VAL A 33 2.35 28.31 1.36
C VAL A 33 3.69 27.81 1.91
N GLY A 34 4.47 27.04 1.15
CA GLY A 34 5.73 26.45 1.59
C GLY A 34 5.56 25.32 2.62
N MET A 35 6.68 24.70 3.00
CA MET A 35 6.72 23.69 4.07
C MET A 35 6.79 24.38 5.45
N PRO A 36 6.14 23.82 6.51
CA PRO A 36 5.52 22.50 6.59
C PRO A 36 4.03 22.43 6.23
N LYS A 37 3.36 23.57 6.00
CA LYS A 37 1.90 23.62 5.78
C LYS A 37 1.43 22.84 4.54
N ALA A 38 2.30 22.70 3.54
CA ALA A 38 2.04 21.87 2.36
C ALA A 38 1.79 20.38 2.66
N LEU A 39 2.24 19.87 3.81
CA LEU A 39 1.99 18.48 4.23
C LEU A 39 0.50 18.20 4.49
N ALA A 40 -0.36 19.22 4.59
CA ALA A 40 -1.80 19.04 4.64
C ALA A 40 -2.36 18.29 3.42
N GLY A 41 -1.65 18.30 2.27
CA GLY A 41 -1.99 17.50 1.10
C GLY A 41 -1.95 15.98 1.33
N LEU A 42 -1.28 15.50 2.39
CA LEU A 42 -1.35 14.11 2.82
C LEU A 42 -2.75 13.70 3.30
N GLY A 43 -3.64 14.66 3.58
CA GLY A 43 -5.03 14.36 3.95
C GLY A 43 -5.78 13.52 2.92
N PHE A 44 -5.43 13.64 1.64
CA PHE A 44 -6.02 12.81 0.57
C PHE A 44 -5.64 11.32 0.68
N MET A 45 -4.62 10.97 1.48
CA MET A 45 -4.35 9.56 1.80
C MET A 45 -5.46 8.88 2.59
N GLY A 46 -6.37 9.64 3.22
CA GLY A 46 -7.59 9.08 3.81
C GLY A 46 -8.45 8.29 2.81
N ILE A 47 -8.39 8.63 1.51
CA ILE A 47 -9.11 7.92 0.44
C ILE A 47 -8.58 6.48 0.29
N ALA A 48 -7.31 6.21 0.58
CA ALA A 48 -6.78 4.85 0.57
C ALA A 48 -7.48 3.95 1.61
N GLY A 49 -7.98 4.52 2.71
CA GLY A 49 -8.77 3.84 3.72
C GLY A 49 -10.11 3.31 3.19
N LEU A 50 -10.68 3.93 2.15
CA LEU A 50 -11.90 3.43 1.50
C LEU A 50 -11.67 2.07 0.83
N GLY A 51 -10.43 1.80 0.39
CA GLY A 51 -10.03 0.47 -0.09
C GLY A 51 -10.20 -0.62 0.97
N GLY A 52 -10.07 -0.29 2.25
CA GLY A 52 -10.31 -1.19 3.37
C GLY A 52 -11.73 -1.75 3.45
N PHE A 53 -12.72 -1.05 2.89
CA PHE A 53 -14.11 -1.51 2.84
C PHE A 53 -14.40 -2.46 1.68
N SER A 54 -13.44 -2.71 0.79
CA SER A 54 -13.58 -3.63 -0.36
C SER A 54 -14.08 -5.03 0.01
N PRO A 55 -13.66 -5.67 1.11
CA PRO A 55 -14.15 -7.00 1.50
C PRO A 55 -15.64 -7.01 1.87
N LEU A 56 -16.19 -5.87 2.33
CA LEU A 56 -17.60 -5.72 2.69
C LEU A 56 -18.48 -5.50 1.45
N ILE A 57 -17.94 -4.83 0.42
CA ILE A 57 -18.61 -4.60 -0.86
C ILE A 57 -18.62 -5.87 -1.71
N PHE A 58 -17.51 -6.62 -1.72
CA PHE A 58 -17.39 -7.89 -2.44
C PHE A 58 -17.63 -9.08 -1.51
N GLN A 59 -18.89 -9.25 -1.09
CA GLN A 59 -19.30 -10.40 -0.27
C GLN A 59 -19.14 -11.73 -1.02
N THR A 60 -18.94 -12.81 -0.29
CA THR A 60 -18.85 -14.17 -0.84
C THR A 60 -20.22 -14.64 -1.34
N ASP A 61 -20.29 -15.12 -2.58
CA ASP A 61 -21.48 -15.82 -3.09
C ASP A 61 -21.76 -17.05 -2.20
N LYS A 62 -22.94 -17.11 -1.58
CA LYS A 62 -23.38 -18.26 -0.77
C LYS A 62 -23.39 -19.51 -1.66
N GLY A 63 -22.44 -20.42 -1.46
CA GLY A 63 -22.40 -21.74 -2.12
C GLY A 63 -21.17 -22.03 -3.00
N LYS A 64 -20.26 -21.08 -3.23
CA LYS A 64 -18.96 -21.37 -3.85
C LYS A 64 -17.94 -21.79 -2.79
N VAL A 65 -17.07 -22.74 -3.11
CA VAL A 65 -15.92 -23.13 -2.29
C VAL A 65 -15.16 -21.85 -1.90
N ALA A 66 -15.15 -21.55 -0.59
CA ALA A 66 -14.76 -20.24 -0.08
C ALA A 66 -13.25 -19.98 -0.18
N LEU A 67 -12.44 -21.05 -0.26
CA LEU A 67 -10.98 -21.01 -0.33
C LEU A 67 -10.47 -22.28 -1.00
N ASP A 68 -9.86 -22.12 -2.17
CA ASP A 68 -9.00 -23.15 -2.77
C ASP A 68 -7.64 -23.12 -2.04
N GLU A 69 -6.98 -24.26 -1.85
CA GLU A 69 -5.62 -24.34 -1.31
C GLU A 69 -4.65 -23.45 -2.12
N ARG A 70 -4.93 -23.32 -3.41
CA ARG A 70 -4.24 -22.41 -4.33
C ARG A 70 -4.32 -20.95 -3.91
N ASP A 71 -5.50 -20.48 -3.51
CA ASP A 71 -5.72 -19.08 -3.11
C ASP A 71 -4.98 -18.79 -1.79
N SER A 72 -4.91 -19.78 -0.89
CA SER A 72 -4.12 -19.71 0.35
C SER A 72 -2.62 -19.53 0.09
N LEU A 73 -2.06 -20.30 -0.86
CA LEU A 73 -0.64 -20.19 -1.23
C LEU A 73 -0.30 -18.83 -1.86
N ILE A 74 -1.16 -18.31 -2.74
CA ILE A 74 -0.97 -16.98 -3.36
C ILE A 74 -1.01 -15.90 -2.28
N ASN A 75 -1.99 -15.97 -1.38
CA ASN A 75 -2.15 -15.03 -0.28
C ASN A 75 -0.92 -15.02 0.65
N ARG A 76 -0.40 -16.20 1.00
CA ARG A 76 0.81 -16.32 1.84
C ARG A 76 2.04 -15.71 1.17
N ARG A 77 2.25 -15.95 -0.13
CA ARG A 77 3.36 -15.35 -0.89
C ARG A 77 3.21 -13.84 -0.99
N ALA A 78 2.01 -13.34 -1.24
CA ALA A 78 1.73 -11.92 -1.31
C ALA A 78 1.91 -11.24 0.07
N ALA A 79 1.53 -11.90 1.16
CA ALA A 79 1.74 -11.42 2.52
C ALA A 79 3.23 -11.31 2.86
N LEU A 80 4.04 -12.32 2.50
CA LEU A 80 5.50 -12.27 2.65
C LEU A 80 6.13 -11.13 1.85
N ALA A 81 5.70 -10.92 0.60
CA ALA A 81 6.17 -9.80 -0.22
C ALA A 81 5.79 -8.43 0.37
N GLY A 82 4.55 -8.30 0.85
CA GLY A 82 4.08 -7.10 1.52
C GLY A 82 4.87 -6.80 2.80
N PHE A 83 5.08 -7.82 3.65
CA PHE A 83 5.85 -7.68 4.89
C PHE A 83 7.32 -7.37 4.63
N GLY A 84 7.94 -8.03 3.65
CA GLY A 84 9.32 -7.71 3.24
C GLY A 84 9.45 -6.25 2.78
N THR A 85 8.44 -5.73 2.06
CA THR A 85 8.44 -4.34 1.63
C THR A 85 8.29 -3.37 2.80
N SER A 86 7.36 -3.59 3.73
CA SER A 86 7.22 -2.71 4.89
C SER A 86 8.46 -2.73 5.77
N TYR A 87 9.06 -3.90 5.97
CA TYR A 87 10.32 -4.02 6.71
C TYR A 87 11.43 -3.20 6.06
N LEU A 88 11.60 -3.29 4.74
CA LEU A 88 12.57 -2.48 4.00
C LEU A 88 12.26 -0.98 4.09
N LEU A 89 11.00 -0.58 3.96
CA LEU A 89 10.59 0.83 4.08
C LEU A 89 10.89 1.41 5.47
N VAL A 90 10.57 0.67 6.53
CA VAL A 90 10.90 1.08 7.91
C VAL A 90 12.41 1.13 8.11
N GLY A 91 13.12 0.10 7.65
CA GLY A 91 14.59 0.06 7.72
C GLY A 91 15.23 1.26 7.04
N LEU A 92 14.80 1.59 5.82
CA LEU A 92 15.27 2.77 5.10
C LEU A 92 14.88 4.07 5.81
N ALA A 93 13.65 4.19 6.29
CA ALA A 93 13.19 5.38 7.00
C ALA A 93 13.99 5.65 8.29
N CYS A 94 14.50 4.60 8.95
CA CYS A 94 15.37 4.73 10.13
C CYS A 94 16.84 4.96 9.76
N MET A 95 17.35 4.30 8.71
CA MET A 95 18.77 4.35 8.33
C MET A 95 19.13 5.62 7.54
N ILE A 96 18.25 6.11 6.66
CA ILE A 96 18.52 7.30 5.84
C ILE A 96 18.83 8.53 6.73
N PRO A 97 18.01 8.87 7.75
CA PRO A 97 18.33 9.98 8.65
C PRO A 97 19.64 9.77 9.40
N PHE A 98 19.96 8.54 9.80
CA PHE A 98 21.20 8.21 10.47
C PHE A 98 22.43 8.51 9.60
N PHE A 99 22.38 8.16 8.31
CA PHE A 99 23.47 8.43 7.37
C PHE A 99 23.60 9.92 7.00
N ILE A 100 22.48 10.65 6.89
CA ILE A 100 22.50 12.05 6.42
C ILE A 100 22.77 13.04 7.56
N LEU A 101 22.09 12.88 8.70
CA LEU A 101 22.14 13.84 9.81
C LEU A 101 23.20 13.47 10.85
N GLY A 102 23.68 12.22 10.82
CA GLY A 102 24.68 11.69 11.73
C GLY A 102 24.12 11.27 13.10
N PRO A 103 24.95 10.61 13.95
CA PRO A 103 24.48 9.93 15.16
C PRO A 103 23.97 10.85 16.27
N LYS A 104 24.27 12.15 16.20
CA LYS A 104 23.91 13.15 17.22
C LYS A 104 22.62 13.92 16.89
N ALA A 105 22.04 13.67 15.72
CA ALA A 105 20.82 14.35 15.31
C ALA A 105 19.59 13.80 16.03
N SER A 106 18.71 14.70 16.45
CA SER A 106 17.42 14.36 17.06
C SER A 106 16.31 14.53 16.03
N ILE A 107 15.42 13.54 15.95
CA ILE A 107 14.25 13.56 15.06
C ILE A 107 13.00 13.76 15.91
N SER A 108 12.10 14.63 15.47
CA SER A 108 10.83 14.83 16.15
C SER A 108 10.00 13.54 16.16
N VAL A 109 9.42 13.21 17.32
CA VAL A 109 8.60 12.00 17.52
C VAL A 109 7.38 11.97 16.59
N ILE A 110 6.98 13.14 16.05
CA ILE A 110 5.86 13.25 15.10
C ILE A 110 6.09 12.43 13.82
N TRP A 111 7.33 12.08 13.47
CA TRP A 111 7.66 11.28 12.30
C TRP A 111 7.31 9.79 12.46
N LEU A 112 7.25 9.25 13.68
CA LEU A 112 7.00 7.82 13.92
C LEU A 112 5.66 7.35 13.32
N PRO A 113 4.52 8.03 13.58
CA PRO A 113 3.25 7.67 12.94
C PRO A 113 3.29 7.71 11.42
N TYR A 114 4.00 8.67 10.83
CA TYR A 114 4.14 8.77 9.37
C TYR A 114 4.95 7.61 8.79
N ILE A 115 6.06 7.23 9.43
CA ILE A 115 6.88 6.09 9.01
C ILE A 115 6.04 4.81 9.05
N PHE A 116 5.31 4.59 10.15
CA PHE A 116 4.46 3.41 10.28
C PHE A 116 3.30 3.42 9.28
N GLY A 117 2.66 4.57 9.07
CA GLY A 117 1.58 4.73 8.09
C GLY A 117 2.03 4.45 6.66
N VAL A 118 3.17 5.00 6.24
CA VAL A 118 3.75 4.76 4.91
C VAL A 118 4.15 3.30 4.73
N ALA A 119 4.78 2.69 5.73
CA ALA A 119 5.14 1.27 5.69
C ALA A 119 3.91 0.37 5.59
N GLY A 120 2.85 0.66 6.35
CA GLY A 120 1.58 -0.06 6.30
C GLY A 120 0.91 0.06 4.93
N LEU A 121 0.80 1.27 4.39
CA LEU A 121 0.26 1.49 3.03
C LEU A 121 1.08 0.76 1.96
N GLY A 122 2.42 0.79 2.07
CA GLY A 122 3.32 0.07 1.19
C GLY A 122 3.10 -1.45 1.23
N MET A 123 2.90 -2.01 2.43
CA MET A 123 2.55 -3.43 2.60
C MET A 123 1.25 -3.78 1.88
N PHE A 124 0.17 -3.01 2.08
CA PHE A 124 -1.12 -3.27 1.43
C PHE A 124 -1.06 -3.13 -0.09
N PHE A 125 -0.30 -2.15 -0.58
CA PHE A 125 -0.11 -1.94 -2.01
C PHE A 125 0.64 -3.11 -2.64
N VAL A 126 1.81 -3.49 -2.10
CA VAL A 126 2.61 -4.60 -2.64
C VAL A 126 1.87 -5.92 -2.50
N HIS A 127 1.17 -6.15 -1.40
CA HIS A 127 0.32 -7.34 -1.24
C HIS A 127 -0.71 -7.45 -2.37
N SER A 128 -1.42 -6.35 -2.66
CA SER A 128 -2.45 -6.31 -3.72
C SER A 128 -1.84 -6.49 -5.11
N VAL A 129 -0.71 -5.83 -5.40
CA VAL A 129 0.01 -6.00 -6.67
C VAL A 129 0.53 -7.43 -6.82
N ALA A 130 1.10 -8.02 -5.77
CA ALA A 130 1.64 -9.38 -5.79
C ALA A 130 0.55 -10.42 -6.06
N ILE A 131 -0.66 -10.22 -5.51
CA ILE A 131 -1.84 -11.02 -5.85
C ILE A 131 -2.12 -10.91 -7.35
N LEU A 132 -2.26 -9.69 -7.89
CA LEU A 132 -2.60 -9.47 -9.31
C LEU A 132 -1.54 -10.07 -10.25
N VAL A 133 -0.26 -9.91 -9.93
CA VAL A 133 0.84 -10.46 -10.73
C VAL A 133 0.85 -11.99 -10.70
N GLN A 134 0.64 -12.61 -9.54
CA GLN A 134 0.63 -14.09 -9.42
C GLN A 134 -0.56 -14.71 -10.17
N TYR A 135 -1.75 -14.09 -10.13
CA TYR A 135 -2.87 -14.53 -10.97
C TYR A 135 -2.64 -14.24 -12.46
N GLY A 136 -2.07 -13.09 -12.81
CA GLY A 136 -1.85 -12.68 -14.20
C GLY A 136 -0.77 -13.49 -14.93
N ARG A 137 0.32 -13.85 -14.25
CA ARG A 137 1.40 -14.68 -14.83
C ARG A 137 0.92 -16.09 -15.18
N ARG A 138 0.01 -16.66 -14.40
CA ARG A 138 -0.45 -18.05 -14.61
C ARG A 138 -1.43 -18.19 -15.77
N ASN A 139 -2.29 -17.20 -16.01
CA ASN A 139 -3.15 -17.17 -17.20
C ASN A 139 -2.38 -17.17 -18.53
N LYS A 140 -1.11 -16.74 -18.52
CA LYS A 140 -0.22 -16.83 -19.70
C LYS A 140 0.45 -18.21 -19.82
N GLY A 141 0.68 -18.91 -18.71
CA GLY A 141 1.29 -20.24 -18.71
C GLY A 141 0.33 -21.39 -19.06
N GLU A 142 -0.98 -21.19 -18.90
CA GLU A 142 -2.02 -22.17 -19.30
C GLU A 142 -2.47 -22.03 -20.78
N LYS A 143 -1.89 -21.08 -21.54
CA LYS A 143 -2.14 -20.91 -22.98
C LYS A 143 -1.00 -21.47 -23.86
N SER A 144 -0.07 -22.22 -23.28
CA SER A 144 1.04 -22.86 -24.01
C SER A 144 0.89 -24.37 -24.03
#